data_AF-A0AAU4BBL6-F1
#
_entry.id   AF-A0AAU4BBL6-F1
#
_cell.length_a   1.000
_cell.length_b   1.000
_cell.length_c   1.000
_cell.angle_alpha   90.00
_cell.angle_beta   90.00
_cell.angle_gamma   90.00
#
_symmetry.space_group_name_H-M   'P 1'
#
loop_
_entity.id
_entity.type
_entity.pdbx_description
1 polymer ?
#
loop_
_entity_poly.entity_id
_entity_poly.type
_entity_poly.pdbx_seq_one_letter_code
_entity_poly.pdbx_strand_id
1 'polypeptide(L)'
;MSDEIECPECGGTGEQRLGPLQLMCMFCHGRKVVGGGRGPRDGGTRYNAQGWKVPEDGETYDAQVHGPLPPVWEHPAVRSSGLCTRCLGAGVVVAEGTYAEAPCPVCSDGGS
;
A
#
# COMPACT_ATOMS: atom_id res chain seq x y z
N MET A 1 -23.27 15.74 12.97
CA MET A 1 -21.86 16.20 12.83
C MET A 1 -21.03 14.96 12.99
N SER A 2 -20.35 14.50 11.94
CA SER A 2 -19.36 13.44 12.10
C SER A 2 -18.02 14.12 12.34
N ASP A 3 -17.29 13.68 13.35
CA ASP A 3 -16.03 14.33 13.71
C ASP A 3 -14.94 13.80 12.77
N GLU A 4 -14.24 14.71 12.09
CA GLU A 4 -13.01 14.37 11.39
C GLU A 4 -11.96 14.05 12.45
N ILE A 5 -11.39 12.85 12.38
CA ILE A 5 -10.30 12.40 13.23
C ILE A 5 -9.02 12.31 12.41
N GLU A 6 -7.89 12.37 13.10
CA GLU A 6 -6.59 12.12 12.49
C GLU A 6 -6.52 10.71 11.89
N CYS A 7 -5.89 10.56 10.73
CA CYS A 7 -5.76 9.28 10.05
C CYS A 7 -4.96 8.29 10.91
N PRO A 8 -5.55 7.19 11.41
CA PRO A 8 -4.87 6.25 12.31
C PRO A 8 -3.75 5.47 11.60
N GLU A 9 -3.86 5.28 10.28
CA GLU A 9 -2.90 4.51 9.47
C GLU A 9 -1.59 5.26 9.17
N CYS A 10 -1.61 6.59 9.26
CA CYS A 10 -0.41 7.40 9.00
C CYS A 10 -0.11 8.43 10.09
N GLY A 11 -0.86 8.43 11.21
CA GLY A 11 -0.74 9.43 12.26
C GLY A 11 -0.72 10.86 11.71
N GLY A 12 -1.69 11.18 10.85
CA GLY A 12 -1.84 12.53 10.30
C GLY A 12 -0.75 13.00 9.33
N THR A 13 0.24 12.17 8.98
CA THR A 13 1.31 12.57 8.04
C THR A 13 0.81 12.67 6.59
N GLY A 14 -0.16 11.83 6.22
CA GLY A 14 -0.65 11.69 4.85
C GLY A 14 0.19 10.75 3.99
N GLU A 15 1.26 10.17 4.55
CA GLU A 15 2.25 9.39 3.82
C GLU A 15 2.64 8.13 4.62
N GLN A 16 3.11 7.10 3.93
CA GLN A 16 3.66 5.88 4.51
C GLN A 16 5.05 5.63 3.95
N ARG A 17 5.96 5.13 4.79
CA ARG A 17 7.32 4.77 4.37
C ARG A 17 7.44 3.27 4.16
N LEU A 18 8.00 2.90 3.02
CA LEU A 18 8.44 1.54 2.72
C LEU A 18 9.93 1.59 2.35
N GLY A 19 10.81 1.37 3.34
CA GLY A 19 12.24 1.62 3.17
C GLY A 19 12.53 3.08 2.81
N PRO A 20 13.24 3.39 1.70
CA PRO A 20 13.47 4.76 1.26
C PRO A 20 12.27 5.38 0.51
N LEU A 21 11.26 4.58 0.14
CA LEU A 21 10.10 5.08 -0.57
C LEU A 21 9.14 5.79 0.38
N GLN A 22 8.72 6.98 -0.03
CA GLN A 22 7.64 7.73 0.59
C GLN A 22 6.43 7.66 -0.33
N LEU A 23 5.40 6.97 0.13
CA LEU A 23 4.17 6.75 -0.61
C LEU A 23 3.06 7.60 0.02
N MET A 24 2.14 8.08 -0.79
CA MET A 24 0.90 8.64 -0.26
C MET A 24 0.20 7.55 0.58
N CYS A 25 -0.29 7.91 1.77
CA CYS A 25 -1.01 6.98 2.63
C CYS A 25 -2.24 6.47 1.88
N MET A 26 -2.31 5.17 1.63
CA MET A 26 -3.36 4.59 0.79
C MET A 26 -4.72 4.57 1.49
N PHE A 27 -4.75 4.77 2.81
CA PHE A 27 -5.99 4.85 3.59
C PHE A 27 -6.65 6.23 3.52
N CYS A 28 -5.89 7.31 3.76
CA CYS A 28 -6.42 8.68 3.70
C CYS A 28 -6.15 9.39 2.36
N HIS A 29 -5.42 8.77 1.43
CA HIS A 29 -4.97 9.36 0.17
C HIS A 29 -4.34 10.75 0.34
N GLY A 30 -3.43 10.89 1.31
CA GLY A 30 -2.73 12.16 1.56
C GLY A 30 -3.50 13.21 2.36
N ARG A 31 -4.75 12.93 2.75
CA ARG A 31 -5.63 13.92 3.41
C ARG A 31 -5.40 14.12 4.90
N LYS A 32 -4.63 13.24 5.55
CA LYS A 32 -4.25 13.33 6.97
C LYS A 32 -5.39 13.12 7.97
N VAL A 33 -6.65 13.24 7.57
CA VAL A 33 -7.84 13.03 8.40
C VAL A 33 -8.85 12.08 7.73
N VAL A 34 -9.71 11.45 8.54
CA VAL A 34 -10.82 10.56 8.13
C VAL A 34 -12.07 10.87 8.95
N GLY A 35 -13.29 10.72 8.40
CA GLY A 35 -14.56 11.03 9.09
C GLY A 35 -15.33 12.24 8.53
N GLY A 36 -16.44 12.64 9.16
CA GLY A 36 -17.17 13.84 8.71
C GLY A 36 -18.26 13.67 7.65
N GLY A 37 -18.87 12.48 7.49
CA GLY A 37 -19.69 12.18 6.30
C GLY A 37 -18.84 12.06 5.03
N ARG A 38 -17.55 12.31 5.16
CA ARG A 38 -16.47 11.84 4.32
C ARG A 38 -15.89 10.63 5.05
N GLY A 39 -16.53 9.47 4.91
CA GLY A 39 -15.78 8.21 5.10
C GLY A 39 -14.49 8.24 4.26
N PRO A 40 -13.58 7.24 4.35
CA PRO A 40 -12.62 7.05 3.26
C PRO A 40 -13.44 7.14 1.97
N ARG A 41 -13.26 8.24 1.23
CA ARG A 41 -14.32 8.80 0.36
C ARG A 41 -14.87 7.66 -0.46
N ASP A 42 -16.18 7.44 -0.45
CA ASP A 42 -16.88 6.41 -1.23
C ASP A 42 -16.25 6.32 -2.64
N GLY A 43 -15.36 5.34 -2.83
CA GLY A 43 -14.30 5.36 -3.85
C GLY A 43 -12.91 4.90 -3.36
N GLY A 44 -12.69 4.77 -2.06
CA GLY A 44 -11.61 3.97 -1.50
C GLY A 44 -11.99 2.51 -1.59
N THR A 45 -11.36 1.75 -2.49
CA THR A 45 -11.53 0.31 -2.64
C THR A 45 -11.43 -0.36 -1.26
N ARG A 46 -12.56 -0.79 -0.68
CA ARG A 46 -12.59 -1.47 0.61
C ARG A 46 -12.03 -2.86 0.40
N TYR A 47 -10.86 -3.18 0.92
CA TYR A 47 -10.34 -4.55 0.84
C TYR A 47 -10.78 -5.36 2.06
N ASN A 48 -11.16 -6.62 1.86
CA ASN A 48 -11.38 -7.54 2.98
C ASN A 48 -10.04 -8.01 3.59
N ALA A 49 -10.11 -8.79 4.67
CA ALA A 49 -8.92 -9.34 5.34
C ALA A 49 -8.05 -10.24 4.44
N GLN A 50 -8.60 -10.72 3.32
CA GLN A 50 -7.92 -11.52 2.32
C GLN A 50 -7.34 -10.66 1.18
N GLY A 51 -7.41 -9.34 1.28
CA GLY A 51 -6.85 -8.40 0.31
C GLY A 51 -7.68 -8.22 -0.97
N TRP A 52 -8.95 -8.65 -0.97
CA TRP A 52 -9.87 -8.52 -2.12
C TRP A 52 -10.72 -7.26 -2.00
N LYS A 53 -10.87 -6.50 -3.10
CA LYS A 53 -11.76 -5.35 -3.10
C LYS A 53 -13.21 -5.84 -3.01
N VAL A 54 -13.91 -5.38 -1.99
CA VAL A 54 -15.33 -5.59 -1.75
C VAL A 54 -16.12 -4.73 -2.74
N PRO A 55 -17.03 -5.32 -3.53
CA PRO A 55 -17.93 -4.57 -4.42
C PRO A 55 -18.77 -3.57 -3.63
N GLU A 56 -19.03 -2.39 -4.21
CA GLU A 56 -19.97 -1.43 -3.62
C GLU A 56 -21.42 -1.88 -3.80
N ASP A 57 -22.34 -1.30 -3.02
CA ASP A 57 -23.76 -1.63 -3.08
C ASP A 57 -24.32 -1.35 -4.48
N GLY A 58 -24.68 -2.42 -5.19
CA GLY A 58 -25.19 -2.35 -6.57
C GLY A 58 -24.14 -2.56 -7.66
N GLU A 59 -22.86 -2.71 -7.31
CA GLU A 59 -21.82 -3.15 -8.25
C GLU A 59 -21.88 -4.66 -8.47
N THR A 60 -21.73 -5.08 -9.71
CA THR A 60 -21.55 -6.50 -10.02
C THR A 60 -20.08 -6.86 -9.83
N TYR A 61 -19.80 -7.98 -9.17
CA TYR A 61 -18.43 -8.45 -8.98
C TYR A 61 -17.75 -8.67 -10.35
N ASP A 62 -16.57 -8.08 -10.48
CA ASP A 62 -15.68 -8.16 -11.64
C ASP A 62 -14.26 -8.39 -11.11
N ALA A 63 -13.62 -9.50 -11.48
CA ALA A 63 -12.30 -9.87 -10.98
C ALA A 63 -11.18 -8.91 -11.39
N GLN A 64 -11.32 -8.14 -12.48
CA GLN A 64 -10.35 -7.12 -12.88
C GLN A 64 -10.43 -5.87 -12.01
N VAL A 65 -11.63 -5.58 -11.48
CA VAL A 65 -11.89 -4.41 -10.64
C VAL A 65 -11.81 -4.77 -9.14
N HIS A 66 -12.27 -5.96 -8.78
CA HIS A 66 -12.50 -6.47 -7.42
C HIS A 66 -11.48 -7.54 -6.99
N GLY A 67 -10.49 -7.81 -7.84
CA GLY A 67 -9.43 -8.77 -7.58
C GLY A 67 -8.56 -8.39 -6.37
N PRO A 68 -7.61 -9.27 -6.00
CA PRO A 68 -6.66 -8.96 -4.95
C PRO A 68 -5.82 -7.73 -5.33
N LEU A 69 -5.40 -6.95 -4.34
CA LEU A 69 -4.38 -5.92 -4.58
C LEU A 69 -3.20 -6.58 -5.30
N PRO A 70 -2.78 -6.05 -6.48
CA PRO A 70 -1.55 -6.50 -7.07
C PRO A 70 -0.45 -6.25 -6.04
N PRO A 71 0.50 -7.18 -5.92
CA PRO A 71 1.55 -7.03 -4.93
C PRO A 71 2.31 -5.71 -5.19
N VAL A 72 2.82 -5.09 -4.11
CA VAL A 72 3.38 -3.73 -4.17
C VAL A 72 4.45 -3.55 -5.25
N TRP A 73 5.21 -4.60 -5.57
CA TRP A 73 6.24 -4.59 -6.61
C TRP A 73 5.70 -4.48 -8.05
N GLU A 74 4.41 -4.75 -8.27
CA GLU A 74 3.74 -4.56 -9.56
C GLU A 74 3.13 -3.15 -9.69
N HIS A 75 3.09 -2.38 -8.60
CA HIS A 75 2.53 -1.03 -8.62
C HIS A 75 3.29 -0.13 -9.61
N PRO A 76 2.62 0.64 -10.49
CA PRO A 76 3.28 1.46 -11.51
C PRO A 76 4.35 2.40 -10.94
N ALA A 77 4.08 3.03 -9.80
CA ALA A 77 5.04 3.91 -9.13
C ALA A 77 6.34 3.18 -8.72
N VAL A 78 6.25 1.90 -8.31
CA VAL A 78 7.42 1.09 -7.97
C VAL A 78 8.13 0.66 -9.25
N ARG A 79 7.40 0.20 -10.26
CA ARG A 79 7.98 -0.20 -11.56
C ARG A 79 8.70 0.96 -12.26
N SER A 80 8.21 2.19 -12.13
CA SER A 80 8.82 3.40 -12.70
C SER A 80 9.90 4.02 -11.82
N SER A 81 10.08 3.56 -10.57
CA SER A 81 11.02 4.19 -9.61
C SER A 81 12.50 3.91 -9.92
N GLY A 82 12.80 2.89 -10.74
CA GLY A 82 14.16 2.41 -10.95
C GLY A 82 14.75 1.64 -9.76
N LEU A 83 13.96 1.44 -8.68
CA LEU A 83 14.39 0.67 -7.53
C LEU A 83 14.26 -0.84 -7.80
N CYS A 84 15.08 -1.63 -7.12
CA CYS A 84 14.95 -3.08 -7.14
C CYS A 84 13.55 -3.48 -6.66
N THR A 85 12.81 -4.24 -7.48
CA THR A 85 11.43 -4.65 -7.18
C THR A 85 11.34 -5.65 -6.01
N ARG A 86 12.46 -6.28 -5.61
CA ARG A 86 12.54 -7.20 -4.48
C ARG A 86 12.71 -6.50 -3.13
N CYS A 87 13.64 -5.55 -3.03
CA CYS A 87 13.92 -4.84 -1.78
C CYS A 87 13.36 -3.42 -1.73
N LEU A 88 12.80 -2.93 -2.84
CA LEU A 88 12.27 -1.57 -2.99
C LEU A 88 13.32 -0.50 -2.64
N GLY A 89 14.58 -0.77 -2.96
CA GLY A 89 15.71 0.11 -2.66
C GLY A 89 16.28 0.00 -1.24
N ALA A 90 15.72 -0.85 -0.38
CA ALA A 90 16.21 -1.02 0.99
C ALA A 90 17.55 -1.79 1.08
N GLY A 91 17.92 -2.53 0.04
CA GLY A 91 19.13 -3.37 0.02
C GLY A 91 19.03 -4.65 0.88
N VAL A 92 17.98 -4.78 1.68
CA VAL A 92 17.65 -5.95 2.50
C VAL A 92 16.23 -6.44 2.22
N VAL A 93 15.96 -7.70 2.55
CA VAL A 93 14.66 -8.34 2.50
C VAL A 93 14.42 -9.07 3.83
N VAL A 94 13.16 -9.25 4.21
CA VAL A 94 12.79 -10.01 5.41
C VAL A 94 12.42 -11.43 4.99
N ALA A 95 13.04 -12.43 5.60
CA ALA A 95 12.74 -13.83 5.35
C ALA A 95 11.39 -14.24 5.98
N GLU A 96 10.56 -14.89 5.19
CA GLU A 96 9.28 -15.43 5.64
C GLU A 96 9.50 -16.49 6.74
N GLY A 97 8.71 -16.43 7.81
CA GLY A 97 8.75 -17.36 8.94
C GLY A 97 9.75 -17.02 10.04
N THR A 98 10.89 -16.41 9.72
CA THR A 98 11.88 -16.01 10.74
C THR A 98 11.86 -14.52 11.07
N TYR A 99 11.29 -13.70 10.17
CA TYR A 99 11.35 -12.24 10.24
C TYR A 99 12.78 -11.68 10.32
N ALA A 100 13.77 -12.48 9.93
CA ALA A 100 15.16 -12.06 9.91
C ALA A 100 15.42 -11.20 8.67
N GLU A 101 16.14 -10.09 8.86
CA GLU A 101 16.66 -9.30 7.76
C GLU A 101 17.83 -10.04 7.10
N ALA A 102 17.81 -10.11 5.78
CA ALA A 102 18.88 -10.66 4.96
C ALA A 102 19.21 -9.69 3.82
N PRO A 103 20.46 -9.67 3.32
CA PRO A 103 20.80 -8.92 2.12
C PRO A 103 19.88 -9.29 0.95
N CYS A 104 19.47 -8.31 0.16
CA CYS A 104 18.64 -8.56 -1.01
C CYS A 104 19.42 -9.38 -2.04
N PRO A 105 19.04 -10.62 -2.35
CA PRO A 105 19.82 -11.49 -3.23
C PRO A 105 20.00 -10.89 -4.63
N VAL A 106 19.02 -10.12 -5.11
CA VAL A 106 19.10 -9.45 -6.42
C VAL A 106 20.13 -8.31 -6.43
N CYS A 107 20.24 -7.55 -5.34
CA CYS A 107 21.20 -6.44 -5.23
C CYS A 107 22.59 -6.92 -4.82
N SER A 108 22.66 -7.97 -4.01
CA SER A 108 23.89 -8.52 -3.45
C SER A 108 24.66 -9.38 -4.45
N ASP A 109 23.96 -10.12 -5.32
CA ASP A 109 24.60 -10.96 -6.35
C ASP A 109 24.67 -10.27 -7.72
N GLY A 110 23.95 -9.16 -7.93
CA GLY A 110 23.82 -8.45 -9.19
C GLY A 110 24.29 -7.00 -9.12
N GLY A 111 25.61 -6.80 -9.12
CA GLY A 111 26.19 -5.51 -9.47
C GLY A 111 26.10 -5.28 -10.98
N SER A 112 25.63 -4.08 -11.35
CA SER A 112 25.56 -3.44 -12.68
C SER A 112 24.36 -3.74 -13.59
#